data_AF-A0A078R6M2-F1
#
_entry.id   AF-A0A078R6M2-F1
#
_cell.length_a   1.000
_cell.length_b   1.000
_cell.length_c   1.000
_cell.angle_alpha   90.00
_cell.angle_beta   90.00
_cell.angle_gamma   90.00
#
_symmetry.space_group_name_H-M   'P 1'
#
loop_
_entity.id
_entity.type
_entity.pdbx_description
1 polymer ?
#
loop_
_entity_poly.entity_id
_entity_poly.type
_entity_poly.pdbx_seq_one_letter_code
_entity_poly.pdbx_strand_id
1 'polypeptide(L)' 'MRKLLCPQCKIAGLYVKNEKKERLLVYVSDEGEVVPKNLEENMEGFDLTIIYCLGCSWSGSPKKLVKR' A
#
# COMPACT_ATOMS: atom_id res chain seq x y z
N MET A 1 0.78 -15.58 -1.05
CA MET A 1 0.89 -14.50 -0.04
C MET A 1 -0.51 -13.97 0.26
N ARG A 2 -0.91 -13.91 1.53
CA ARG A 2 -2.17 -13.21 1.89
C ARG A 2 -1.88 -11.72 1.93
N LYS A 3 -2.88 -10.91 1.53
CA LYS A 3 -2.76 -9.46 1.45
C LYS A 3 -3.66 -8.83 2.49
N LEU A 4 -3.16 -7.82 3.19
CA LEU A 4 -4.01 -6.97 4.01
C LEU A 4 -4.85 -6.06 3.10
N LEU A 5 -6.01 -5.68 3.61
CA LEU A 5 -7.04 -4.96 2.89
C LEU A 5 -7.27 -3.59 3.53
N CYS A 6 -7.71 -2.65 2.70
CA CYS A 6 -8.20 -1.37 3.18
C CYS A 6 -9.30 -1.58 4.24
N PRO A 7 -9.23 -0.95 5.41
CA PRO A 7 -10.22 -1.12 6.47
C PRO A 7 -11.63 -0.69 6.04
N GLN A 8 -11.73 0.27 5.11
CA GLN A 8 -12.99 0.90 4.67
C GLN A 8 -13.65 0.16 3.50
N CYS A 9 -12.95 -0.09 2.39
CA CYS A 9 -13.55 -0.69 1.19
C CYS A 9 -13.09 -2.13 0.90
N LYS A 10 -12.28 -2.73 1.78
CA LYS A 10 -11.84 -4.13 1.72
C LYS A 10 -11.13 -4.57 0.42
N ILE A 11 -10.52 -3.64 -0.31
CA ILE A 11 -9.63 -3.96 -1.44
C ILE A 11 -8.18 -4.07 -0.99
N ALA A 12 -7.38 -4.87 -1.71
CA ALA A 12 -5.93 -4.97 -1.50
C ALA A 12 -5.12 -3.93 -2.33
N GLY A 13 -5.77 -3.21 -3.26
CA GLY A 13 -5.11 -2.23 -4.11
C GLY A 13 -4.73 -0.98 -3.33
N LEU A 14 -3.43 -0.80 -3.11
CA LEU A 14 -2.84 0.29 -2.35
C LEU A 14 -1.74 0.97 -3.18
N TYR A 15 -1.35 2.17 -2.79
CA TYR A 15 -0.21 2.85 -3.38
C TYR A 15 0.53 3.72 -2.36
N VAL A 16 1.81 3.94 -2.59
CA VAL A 16 2.66 4.88 -1.82
C VAL A 16 3.00 6.10 -2.69
N LYS A 17 3.46 7.17 -2.05
CA LYS A 17 3.88 8.39 -2.74
C LYS A 17 5.31 8.76 -2.38
N ASN A 18 6.00 9.38 -3.33
CA ASN A 18 7.29 10.04 -3.07
C ASN A 18 7.10 11.57 -2.96
N GLU A 19 8.19 12.29 -2.69
CA GLU A 19 8.19 13.76 -2.61
C GLU A 19 7.76 14.44 -3.93
N LYS A 20 7.99 13.78 -5.07
CA LYS A 20 7.57 14.23 -6.41
C LYS A 20 6.09 13.96 -6.71
N LYS A 21 5.33 13.44 -5.74
CA LYS A 21 3.91 13.03 -5.87
C LYS A 21 3.67 11.90 -6.88
N GLU A 22 4.71 11.18 -7.27
CA GLU A 22 4.58 9.95 -8.05
C GLU A 22 3.89 8.89 -7.20
N ARG A 23 3.18 7.96 -7.85
CA ARG A 23 2.39 6.94 -7.16
C ARG A 23 2.90 5.58 -7.59
N LEU A 24 3.31 4.78 -6.63
CA LEU A 24 3.72 3.39 -6.88
C LEU A 24 2.67 2.44 -6.32
N LEU A 25 2.19 1.52 -7.16
CA LEU A 25 1.23 0.51 -6.74
C LEU A 25 1.91 -0.54 -5.86
N VAL A 26 1.32 -0.81 -4.69
CA VAL A 26 1.84 -1.76 -3.72
C VAL A 26 0.73 -2.65 -3.18
N TYR A 27 1.15 -3.76 -2.60
CA TYR A 27 0.35 -4.58 -1.70
C TYR A 27 1.01 -4.58 -0.33
N VAL A 28 0.24 -4.90 0.72
CA VAL A 28 0.81 -5.16 2.04
C VAL A 28 0.59 -6.63 2.36
N SER A 29 1.66 -7.35 2.69
CA SER A 29 1.61 -8.75 3.11
C SER A 29 0.88 -8.87 4.45
N ASP A 30 0.42 -10.08 4.82
CA ASP A 30 -0.19 -10.30 6.12
C ASP A 30 0.79 -10.17 7.31
N GLU A 31 2.08 -10.11 7.03
CA GLU A 31 3.19 -9.77 7.95
C GLU A 31 3.37 -8.25 8.09
N GLY A 32 2.69 -7.44 7.28
CA GLY A 32 2.76 -5.98 7.32
C GLY A 32 3.85 -5.38 6.43
N GLU A 33 4.48 -6.18 5.57
CA GLU A 33 5.50 -5.71 4.64
C GLU A 33 4.89 -5.09 3.39
N VAL A 34 5.43 -3.96 2.95
CA VAL A 34 5.02 -3.28 1.72
C VAL A 34 5.78 -3.91 0.55
N VAL A 35 5.04 -4.45 -0.41
CA VAL A 35 5.57 -5.16 -1.56
C VAL A 35 5.11 -4.45 -2.83
N PRO A 36 6.00 -4.12 -3.78
CA PRO A 36 5.61 -3.47 -5.01
C PRO A 36 4.77 -4.43 -5.85
N LYS A 37 3.77 -3.89 -6.56
CA LYS A 37 2.92 -4.71 -7.44
C LYS A 37 3.72 -5.30 -8.61
N ASN A 38 4.65 -4.50 -9.15
CA ASN A 38 5.56 -4.89 -10.21
C ASN A 38 6.98 -4.99 -9.60
N LEU A 39 7.62 -6.14 -9.70
CA LEU A 39 8.96 -6.36 -9.12
C LEU A 39 10.06 -5.55 -9.81
N GLU A 40 9.80 -5.07 -11.02
CA GLU A 40 10.70 -4.21 -11.78
C GLU A 40 10.68 -2.75 -11.29
N GLU A 41 9.68 -2.37 -10.47
CA GLU A 41 9.59 -1.00 -9.97
C GLU A 41 10.37 -0.82 -8.67
N ASN A 42 11.10 0.29 -8.64
CA ASN A 42 11.94 0.64 -7.51
C ASN A 42 11.13 1.42 -6.45
N MET A 43 11.21 0.98 -5.19
CA MET A 43 10.57 1.63 -4.04
C MET A 43 11.46 2.68 -3.38
N GLU A 44 12.69 2.87 -3.84
CA GLU A 44 13.61 3.90 -3.35
C GLU A 44 13.01 5.29 -3.53
N GLY A 45 13.04 6.08 -2.45
CA GLY A 45 12.47 7.43 -2.43
C GLY A 45 10.96 7.50 -2.21
N PHE A 46 10.25 6.38 -2.11
CA PHE A 46 8.84 6.37 -1.70
C PHE A 46 8.69 6.36 -0.18
N ASP A 47 7.72 7.11 0.33
CA ASP A 47 7.33 7.01 1.74
C ASP A 47 6.50 5.74 1.95
N LEU A 48 7.10 4.77 2.64
CA LEU A 48 6.44 3.50 2.99
C LEU A 48 5.67 3.59 4.32
N THR A 49 5.74 4.73 5.01
CA THR A 49 5.07 4.91 6.31
C THR A 49 3.58 5.18 6.16
N ILE A 50 3.19 5.84 5.07
CA ILE A 50 1.80 6.13 4.72
C ILE A 50 1.45 5.46 3.39
N ILE A 51 0.43 4.61 3.44
CA ILE A 51 -0.19 4.01 2.25
C ILE A 51 -1.53 4.67 1.97
N TYR A 52 -1.92 4.66 0.70
CA TYR A 52 -3.15 5.23 0.20
C TYR A 52 -3.98 4.13 -0.48
N CYS A 53 -5.27 4.11 -0.21
CA CYS A 53 -6.20 3.20 -0.84
C CYS A 53 -6.56 3.67 -2.25
N LEU A 54 -6.48 2.75 -3.21
CA LEU A 54 -6.85 3.02 -4.60
C LEU A 54 -8.35 3.24 -4.79
N GLY A 55 -9.20 2.65 -3.94
CA GLY A 55 -10.65 2.63 -4.14
C GLY A 55 -11.47 3.66 -3.36
N CYS A 56 -11.02 4.08 -2.16
CA CYS A 56 -11.84 4.94 -1.29
C CYS A 56 -11.09 6.12 -0.67
N SER A 57 -9.90 6.46 -1.20
CA SER A 57 -9.05 7.57 -0.74
C SER A 57 -8.57 7.49 0.72
N TRP A 58 -8.86 6.40 1.44
CA TRP A 58 -8.33 6.17 2.79
C TRP A 58 -6.81 6.20 2.77
N SER A 59 -6.19 6.82 3.78
CA SER A 59 -4.75 6.78 3.99
C SER A 59 -4.40 6.51 5.44
N GLY A 60 -3.26 5.84 5.65
CA GLY A 60 -2.80 5.52 6.99
C GLY A 60 -1.58 4.62 6.99
N SER A 61 -1.18 4.19 8.18
CA SER A 61 -0.08 3.24 8.35
C SER A 61 -0.48 1.84 7.83
N PRO A 62 0.44 1.08 7.20
CA PRO A 62 0.23 -0.33 6.82
C PRO A 62 -0.31 -1.19 7.96
N LYS A 63 0.06 -0.89 9.21
CA LYS A 63 -0.40 -1.61 10.42
C LYS A 63 -1.90 -1.47 10.70
N LYS A 64 -2.58 -0.49 10.09
CA LYS A 64 -4.04 -0.26 10.25
C LYS A 64 -4.88 -1.02 9.21
N LEU A 65 -4.24 -1.75 8.29
CA LEU A 65 -4.96 -2.61 7.36
C LEU A 65 -5.53 -3.84 8.06
N VAL A 66 -6.50 -4.49 7.41
CA VAL A 66 -7.23 -5.63 7.98
C VAL A 66 -7.07 -6.89 7.14
N LYS A 67 -7.17 -8.05 7.78
CA LYS A 67 -7.28 -9.33 7.05
C LYS A 67 -8.69 -9.42 6.43
N ARG A 68 -8.81 -10.25 5.39
CA ARG A 68 -10.11 -10.57 4.76
C ARG A 68 -11.04 -11.26 5.74
#